data_AF-A0A544T5H3-F1
#
_entry.id   AF-A0A544T5H3-F1
#
_cell.length_a   1.000
_cell.length_b   1.000
_cell.length_c   1.000
_cell.angle_alpha   90.00
_cell.angle_beta   90.00
_cell.angle_gamma   90.00
#
_symmetry.space_group_name_H-M   'P 1'
#
loop_
_entity.id
_entity.type
_entity.pdbx_description
1 polymer ?
#
loop_
_entity_poly.entity_id
_entity_poly.type
_entity_poly.pdbx_seq_one_letter_code
_entity_poly.pdbx_strand_id
1 'polypeptide(L)'
;MNKRLLKQTAAAVLLTSSVLAFSPVALGATTVDQSFDKVKAELNKATTLYVYPSLEGELVPSSSLYATLNSAKKSYNEVTKAIKASKLSEKEKQAKLKELDALYTEKITKGLVPYIDAYNYATKYLDPIMKEIKEAEAKNDLAAVEKAYHKLSVQLKSRTSILYRFSGKASRDLLLEKYKLPADDKREELMVPVTIYMKVTEAAKLTAEGKTEAAQKVLDSIPALIERLPNPDKSSFLKELIKEVEKVVAEVKPTTPPVAGGGGGGGSSENTPTPQQTLNTKITGLATEVNKISSNIATAERTASNTLTVTVVNANATIAEFLGQGFYPMFTNQLGVTKVDGHDALSAEAVAYIASTISSDATTLADLKGKTINLPITVNNGSELAVTFSLIFK
;
A
#
# COMPACT_ATOMS: atom_id res chain seq x y z
N MET A 1 15.83 44.45 -19.46
CA MET A 1 15.18 44.70 -18.15
C MET A 1 15.39 43.48 -17.27
N ASN A 2 16.43 43.45 -16.43
CA ASN A 2 16.36 43.67 -14.96
C ASN A 2 15.34 42.72 -14.30
N LYS A 3 15.74 41.75 -13.47
CA LYS A 3 16.45 41.95 -12.19
C LYS A 3 17.46 40.84 -11.85
N ARG A 4 18.75 41.17 -11.90
CA ARG A 4 19.72 40.72 -10.89
C ARG A 4 19.44 41.57 -9.65
N LEU A 5 19.05 40.95 -8.52
CA LEU A 5 19.23 41.44 -7.13
C LEU A 5 18.38 40.59 -6.18
N LEU A 6 18.95 39.47 -5.72
CA LEU A 6 18.92 39.07 -4.32
C LEU A 6 20.13 38.16 -4.10
N LYS A 7 21.26 38.87 -3.99
CA LYS A 7 22.53 38.39 -3.50
C LYS A 7 22.36 37.96 -2.04
N GLN A 8 23.03 36.86 -1.70
CA GLN A 8 23.88 36.77 -0.51
C GLN A 8 23.18 36.87 0.85
N THR A 9 22.63 35.75 1.28
CA THR A 9 23.03 35.15 2.57
C THR A 9 23.27 33.67 2.33
N ALA A 10 24.33 33.38 1.55
CA ALA A 10 25.05 32.13 1.72
C ALA A 10 25.64 32.20 3.12
N ALA A 11 24.92 31.67 4.11
CA ALA A 11 25.53 31.25 5.35
C ALA A 11 26.47 30.13 4.95
N ALA A 12 27.72 30.48 4.64
CA ALA A 12 28.83 29.56 4.69
C ALA A 12 28.99 29.15 6.16
N VAL A 13 28.10 28.28 6.63
CA VAL A 13 28.42 27.42 7.76
C VAL A 13 29.45 26.48 7.19
N LEU A 14 30.72 26.76 7.47
CA LEU A 14 31.79 25.81 7.31
C LEU A 14 31.32 24.50 7.94
N LEU A 15 30.86 23.56 7.10
CA LEU A 15 30.81 22.14 7.41
C LEU A 15 32.28 21.70 7.51
N THR A 16 32.97 22.16 8.54
CA THR A 16 33.97 21.31 9.13
C THR A 16 33.18 20.09 9.57
N SER A 17 33.44 18.98 8.90
CA SER A 17 33.28 17.61 9.37
C SER A 17 34.11 17.41 10.64
N SER A 18 33.85 18.25 11.63
CA SER A 18 34.32 18.17 12.98
C SER A 18 33.23 17.45 13.77
N VAL A 19 33.15 16.15 13.52
CA VAL A 19 32.96 15.17 14.60
C VAL A 19 34.21 15.25 15.51
N LEU A 20 34.56 16.45 15.98
CA LEU A 20 35.69 16.68 16.86
C LEU A 20 35.14 16.56 18.27
N ALA A 21 35.44 15.41 18.87
CA ALA A 21 35.61 15.20 20.30
C ALA A 21 34.71 16.06 21.19
N PHE A 22 33.49 15.58 21.45
CA PHE A 22 32.78 15.94 22.68
C PHE A 22 33.63 15.42 23.85
N SER A 23 34.54 16.26 24.34
CA SER A 23 35.10 16.09 25.67
C SER A 23 33.95 16.29 26.65
N PRO A 24 33.78 15.46 27.70
CA PRO A 24 32.73 15.66 28.69
C PRO A 24 32.86 17.07 29.25
N VAL A 25 31.94 17.96 28.88
CA VAL A 25 32.06 19.40 29.13
C VAL A 25 32.01 19.71 30.64
N ALA A 26 31.59 18.73 31.44
CA ALA A 26 31.60 18.75 32.91
C ALA A 26 33.01 18.74 33.54
N LEU A 27 34.07 18.31 32.83
CA LEU A 27 35.40 18.14 33.42
C LEU A 27 36.20 19.45 33.61
N GLY A 28 35.64 20.61 33.26
CA GLY A 28 36.32 21.92 33.38
C GLY A 28 35.42 23.07 33.85
N ALA A 29 34.37 22.79 34.62
CA ALA A 29 33.53 23.83 35.23
C ALA A 29 33.87 23.98 36.72
N THR A 30 33.99 25.21 37.20
CA THR A 30 34.38 25.49 38.60
C THR A 30 33.17 25.67 39.52
N THR A 31 31.97 25.86 38.97
CA THR A 31 30.72 26.00 39.72
C THR A 31 29.59 25.16 39.13
N VAL A 32 28.57 24.87 39.95
CA VAL A 32 27.38 24.11 39.54
C VAL A 32 26.61 24.84 38.42
N ASP A 33 26.56 26.17 38.46
CA ASP A 33 25.90 26.98 37.43
C ASP A 33 26.62 26.91 36.08
N GLN A 34 27.95 26.97 36.09
CA GLN A 34 28.73 26.80 34.86
C GLN A 34 28.51 25.41 34.25
N SER A 35 28.49 24.36 35.08
CA SER A 35 28.20 23.00 34.60
C SER A 35 26.79 22.90 34.01
N PHE A 36 25.80 23.52 34.67
CA PHE A 36 24.42 23.56 34.21
C PHE A 36 24.27 24.25 32.86
N ASP A 37 24.85 25.44 32.68
CA ASP A 37 24.76 26.19 31.43
C ASP A 37 25.49 25.48 30.27
N LYS A 38 26.64 24.88 30.57
CA LYS A 38 27.39 24.06 29.61
C LYS A 38 26.57 22.88 29.11
N VAL A 39 25.91 22.14 30.00
CA VAL A 39 25.05 21.02 29.62
C VAL A 39 23.82 21.49 28.87
N LYS A 40 23.21 22.62 29.24
CA LYS A 40 22.12 23.21 28.45
C LYS A 40 22.55 23.50 27.02
N ALA A 41 23.74 24.07 26.83
CA ALA A 41 24.28 24.35 25.49
C ALA A 41 24.53 23.06 24.70
N GLU A 42 25.07 22.02 25.34
CA GLU A 42 25.27 20.69 24.73
C GLU A 42 23.94 20.06 24.29
N LEU A 43 22.94 20.03 25.18
CA LEU A 43 21.61 19.45 24.88
C LEU A 43 20.93 20.20 23.74
N ASN A 44 21.00 21.53 23.70
CA ASN A 44 20.43 22.33 22.61
C ASN A 44 21.09 22.04 21.25
N LYS A 45 22.39 21.75 21.23
CA LYS A 45 23.12 21.39 20.00
C LYS A 45 22.82 19.97 19.52
N ALA A 46 22.36 19.07 20.38
CA ALA A 46 22.17 17.67 20.04
C ALA A 46 21.22 17.46 18.83
N THR A 47 20.12 18.21 18.75
CA THR A 47 19.18 18.11 17.62
C THR A 47 19.66 18.82 16.37
N THR A 48 20.47 19.88 16.49
CA THR A 48 20.96 20.61 15.31
C THR A 48 21.91 19.77 14.47
N LEU A 49 22.56 18.77 15.08
CA LEU A 49 23.49 17.88 14.39
C LEU A 49 22.85 17.11 13.23
N TYR A 50 21.57 16.76 13.30
CA TYR A 50 20.88 16.11 12.17
C TYR A 50 19.95 17.06 11.42
N VAL A 51 19.38 18.06 12.10
CA VAL A 51 18.47 19.02 11.45
C VAL A 51 19.19 19.89 10.43
N TYR A 52 20.35 20.45 10.75
CA TYR A 52 21.03 21.40 9.84
C TYR A 52 21.53 20.74 8.56
N PRO A 53 22.24 19.59 8.59
CA PRO A 53 22.62 18.90 7.37
C PRO A 53 21.41 18.52 6.51
N SER A 54 20.27 18.22 7.12
CA SER A 54 19.04 17.91 6.37
C SER A 54 18.41 19.11 5.67
N LEU A 55 18.71 20.34 6.08
CA LEU A 55 18.33 21.52 5.30
C LEU A 55 19.15 21.64 4.00
N GLU A 56 20.32 21.00 3.97
CA GLU A 56 21.21 20.92 2.81
C GLU A 56 21.00 19.62 2.01
N GLY A 57 19.99 18.82 2.36
CA GLY A 57 19.68 17.56 1.68
C GLY A 57 20.44 16.34 2.23
N GLU A 58 21.19 16.49 3.32
CA GLU A 58 22.02 15.42 3.88
C GLU A 58 21.39 14.75 5.12
N LEU A 59 21.40 13.42 5.11
CA LEU A 59 21.04 12.60 6.26
C LEU A 59 22.29 12.20 7.05
N VAL A 60 22.31 12.53 8.33
CA VAL A 60 23.42 12.18 9.21
C VAL A 60 23.30 10.73 9.68
N PRO A 61 24.32 9.89 9.51
CA PRO A 61 24.29 8.50 9.97
C PRO A 61 24.09 8.37 11.48
N SER A 62 23.35 7.36 11.92
CA SER A 62 23.19 7.07 13.35
C SER A 62 24.53 6.83 14.07
N SER A 63 25.51 6.24 13.37
CA SER A 63 26.85 5.95 13.90
C SER A 63 27.61 7.19 14.37
N SER A 64 27.47 8.32 13.69
CA SER A 64 28.16 9.57 14.07
C SER A 64 27.49 10.28 15.24
N LEU A 65 26.25 9.92 15.59
CA LEU A 65 25.45 10.57 16.63
C LEU A 65 25.52 9.87 17.99
N TYR A 66 25.96 8.60 18.05
CA TYR A 66 26.06 7.87 19.31
C TYR A 66 27.07 8.49 20.29
N ALA A 67 28.17 9.06 19.80
CA ALA A 67 29.13 9.77 20.64
C ALA A 67 28.47 10.96 21.37
N THR A 68 27.72 11.78 20.62
CA THR A 68 26.94 12.89 21.18
C THR A 68 25.89 12.40 22.17
N LEU A 69 25.14 11.35 21.83
CA LEU A 69 24.12 10.77 22.72
C LEU A 69 24.72 10.32 24.06
N ASN A 70 25.87 9.65 24.01
CA ASN A 70 26.55 9.15 25.21
C ASN A 70 27.14 10.30 26.04
N SER A 71 27.70 11.31 25.38
CA SER A 71 28.17 12.54 26.05
C SER A 71 27.02 13.24 26.78
N ALA A 72 25.91 13.53 26.08
CA ALA A 72 24.75 14.19 26.65
C ALA A 72 24.16 13.44 27.85
N LYS A 73 24.06 12.09 27.76
CA LYS A 73 23.64 11.22 28.87
C LYS A 73 24.55 11.35 30.08
N LYS A 74 25.86 11.29 29.85
CA LYS A 74 26.87 11.39 30.92
C LYS A 74 26.80 12.75 31.59
N SER A 75 26.83 13.83 30.81
CA SER A 75 26.84 15.19 31.34
C SER A 75 25.52 15.57 32.03
N TYR A 76 24.37 15.11 31.53
CA TYR A 76 23.09 15.21 32.25
C TYR A 76 23.15 14.55 33.64
N ASN A 77 23.65 13.32 33.72
CA ASN A 77 23.74 12.59 34.99
C ASN A 77 24.73 13.24 35.98
N GLU A 78 25.88 13.71 35.49
CA GLU A 78 26.89 14.38 36.31
C GLU A 78 26.38 15.70 36.88
N VAL A 79 25.74 16.54 36.05
CA VAL A 79 25.16 17.81 36.50
C VAL A 79 23.98 17.59 37.44
N THR A 80 23.15 16.60 37.19
CA THR A 80 22.06 16.22 38.11
C THR A 80 22.59 15.88 39.50
N LYS A 81 23.68 15.10 39.57
CA LYS A 81 24.35 14.78 40.85
C LYS A 81 24.94 16.02 41.49
N ALA A 82 25.62 16.88 40.72
CA ALA A 82 26.22 18.11 41.21
C ALA A 82 25.18 19.08 41.79
N ILE A 83 24.02 19.25 41.13
CA ILE A 83 22.92 20.09 41.63
C ILE A 83 22.39 19.54 42.95
N LYS A 84 22.14 18.23 43.05
CA LYS A 84 21.65 17.58 44.28
C LYS A 84 22.62 17.75 45.45
N ALA A 85 23.92 17.58 45.20
CA ALA A 85 24.99 17.72 46.18
C ALA A 85 25.39 19.18 46.50
N SER A 86 24.89 20.16 45.74
CA SER A 86 25.23 21.57 45.91
C SER A 86 24.68 22.18 47.20
N LYS A 87 25.24 23.34 47.57
CA LYS A 87 24.75 24.18 48.69
C LYS A 87 23.59 25.10 48.31
N LEU A 88 23.02 24.95 47.11
CA LEU A 88 21.85 25.74 46.66
C LEU A 88 20.64 25.51 47.56
N SER A 89 19.73 26.47 47.60
CA SER A 89 18.45 26.27 48.28
C SER A 89 17.63 25.16 47.60
N GLU A 90 16.76 24.50 48.36
CA GLU A 90 15.93 23.41 47.82
C GLU A 90 15.05 23.87 46.65
N LYS A 91 14.54 25.11 46.71
CA LYS A 91 13.76 25.73 45.62
C LYS A 91 14.59 25.90 44.34
N GLU A 92 15.84 26.33 44.45
CA GLU A 92 16.75 26.49 43.30
C GLU A 92 17.16 25.14 42.71
N LYS A 93 17.41 24.13 43.56
CA LYS A 93 17.68 22.76 43.10
C LYS A 93 16.53 22.22 42.27
N GLN A 94 15.30 22.33 42.78
CA GLN A 94 14.11 21.86 42.08
C GLN A 94 13.89 22.59 40.75
N ALA A 95 14.08 23.92 40.72
CA ALA A 95 13.95 24.70 39.49
C ALA A 95 14.96 24.26 38.41
N LYS A 96 16.25 24.12 38.77
CA LYS A 96 17.31 23.69 37.85
C LYS A 96 17.10 22.25 37.36
N LEU A 97 16.75 21.33 38.25
CA LEU A 97 16.47 19.94 37.86
C LEU A 97 15.28 19.86 36.90
N LYS A 98 14.18 20.56 37.19
CA LYS A 98 13.01 20.60 36.30
C LYS A 98 13.35 21.12 34.92
N GLU A 99 14.14 22.21 34.84
CA GLU A 99 14.58 22.76 33.57
C GLU A 99 15.49 21.80 32.80
N LEU A 100 16.45 21.18 33.49
CA LEU A 100 17.37 20.21 32.89
C LEU A 100 16.62 18.97 32.36
N ASP A 101 15.67 18.45 33.14
CA ASP A 101 14.85 17.29 32.78
C ASP A 101 13.96 17.59 31.56
N ALA A 102 13.35 18.77 31.52
CA ALA A 102 12.56 19.22 30.39
C ALA A 102 13.41 19.30 29.11
N LEU A 103 14.58 19.92 29.20
CA LEU A 103 15.48 20.08 28.06
C LEU A 103 16.04 18.74 27.58
N TYR A 104 16.48 17.87 28.49
CA TYR A 104 16.95 16.54 28.16
C TYR A 104 15.84 15.71 27.49
N THR A 105 14.62 15.77 28.03
CA THR A 105 13.46 15.09 27.45
C THR A 105 13.17 15.57 26.04
N GLU A 106 13.17 16.88 25.81
CA GLU A 106 12.88 17.47 24.50
C GLU A 106 13.98 17.14 23.48
N LYS A 107 15.24 17.40 23.82
CA LYS A 107 16.35 17.34 22.84
C LYS A 107 16.91 15.94 22.66
N ILE A 108 16.96 15.13 23.71
CA ILE A 108 17.55 13.78 23.67
C ILE A 108 16.46 12.73 23.53
N THR A 109 15.57 12.61 24.52
CA THR A 109 14.58 11.52 24.59
C THR A 109 13.55 11.60 23.45
N LYS A 110 13.06 12.79 23.11
CA LYS A 110 12.10 13.02 22.01
C LYS A 110 12.74 13.54 20.73
N GLY A 111 14.01 13.91 20.76
CA GLY A 111 14.74 14.48 19.63
C GLY A 111 15.75 13.51 19.03
N LEU A 112 16.97 13.47 19.59
CA LEU A 112 18.09 12.71 19.04
C LEU A 112 17.85 11.19 19.03
N VAL A 113 17.30 10.61 20.10
CA VAL A 113 17.07 9.16 20.19
C VAL A 113 16.11 8.66 19.11
N PRO A 114 14.92 9.25 18.92
CA PRO A 114 14.00 8.74 17.90
C PRO A 114 14.50 9.01 16.47
N TYR A 115 15.37 10.01 16.24
CA TYR A 115 16.05 10.17 14.95
C TYR A 115 17.01 9.00 14.67
N ILE A 116 17.83 8.63 15.65
CA ILE A 116 18.74 7.48 15.56
C ILE A 116 17.94 6.20 15.26
N ASP A 117 16.82 6.00 15.95
CA ASP A 117 15.94 4.85 15.72
C ASP A 117 15.32 4.86 14.32
N ALA A 118 14.87 6.03 13.84
CA ALA A 118 14.32 6.18 12.49
C ALA A 118 15.37 5.88 11.40
N TYR A 119 16.58 6.41 11.54
CA TYR A 119 17.68 6.14 10.61
C TYR A 119 18.07 4.65 10.62
N ASN A 120 18.18 4.05 11.81
CA ASN A 120 18.47 2.62 11.95
C ASN A 120 17.34 1.75 11.37
N TYR A 121 16.08 2.14 11.56
CA TYR A 121 14.95 1.43 10.97
C TYR A 121 15.04 1.44 9.45
N ALA A 122 15.27 2.60 8.84
CA ALA A 122 15.43 2.72 7.39
C ALA A 122 16.59 1.86 6.87
N THR A 123 17.80 2.06 7.41
CA THR A 123 19.03 1.44 6.88
C THR A 123 19.22 -0.04 7.25
N LYS A 124 18.65 -0.51 8.36
CA LYS A 124 18.79 -1.92 8.80
C LYS A 124 17.62 -2.80 8.41
N TYR A 125 16.47 -2.23 8.06
CA TYR A 125 15.28 -3.01 7.73
C TYR A 125 14.74 -2.70 6.33
N LEU A 126 14.54 -1.43 5.96
CA LEU A 126 13.99 -1.12 4.63
C LEU A 126 15.04 -1.38 3.52
N ASP A 127 16.23 -0.80 3.63
CA ASP A 127 17.28 -0.95 2.60
C ASP A 127 17.67 -2.41 2.33
N PRO A 128 17.93 -3.26 3.33
CA PRO A 128 18.32 -4.64 3.06
C PRO A 128 17.18 -5.43 2.41
N ILE A 129 15.93 -5.21 2.83
CA ILE A 129 14.78 -5.89 2.21
C ILE A 129 14.59 -5.44 0.76
N MET A 130 14.75 -4.14 0.48
CA MET A 130 14.70 -3.63 -0.90
C MET A 130 15.81 -4.22 -1.78
N LYS A 131 17.00 -4.41 -1.22
CA LYS A 131 18.10 -5.11 -1.89
C LYS A 131 17.79 -6.61 -2.09
N GLU A 132 17.26 -7.30 -1.09
CA GLU A 132 16.82 -8.70 -1.18
C GLU A 132 15.80 -8.88 -2.31
N ILE A 133 14.81 -8.00 -2.40
CA ILE A 133 13.81 -8.00 -3.48
C ILE A 133 14.49 -7.87 -4.84
N LYS A 134 15.34 -6.85 -5.01
CA LYS A 134 16.03 -6.59 -6.28
C LYS A 134 16.90 -7.77 -6.72
N GLU A 135 17.61 -8.39 -5.78
CA GLU A 135 18.44 -9.57 -6.05
C GLU A 135 17.61 -10.81 -6.41
N ALA A 136 16.47 -11.00 -5.76
CA ALA A 136 15.55 -12.10 -6.04
C ALA A 136 14.88 -11.93 -7.41
N GLU A 137 14.45 -10.72 -7.76
CA GLU A 137 13.91 -10.40 -9.09
C GLU A 137 14.94 -10.65 -10.19
N ALA A 138 16.21 -10.26 -9.98
CA ALA A 138 17.28 -10.49 -10.94
C ALA A 138 17.59 -11.98 -11.17
N LYS A 139 17.31 -12.83 -10.17
CA LYS A 139 17.46 -14.29 -10.24
C LYS A 139 16.17 -15.00 -10.68
N ASN A 140 15.08 -14.26 -10.88
CA ASN A 140 13.73 -14.78 -11.09
C ASN A 140 13.28 -15.76 -9.98
N ASP A 141 13.73 -15.55 -8.74
CA ASP A 141 13.38 -16.40 -7.60
C ASP A 141 12.04 -15.95 -6.99
N LEU A 142 10.95 -16.55 -7.48
CA LEU A 142 9.57 -16.19 -7.09
C LEU A 142 9.33 -16.34 -5.57
N ALA A 143 9.83 -17.41 -4.97
CA ALA A 143 9.68 -17.69 -3.55
C ALA A 143 10.45 -16.68 -2.68
N ALA A 144 11.67 -16.31 -3.09
CA ALA A 144 12.44 -15.27 -2.39
C ALA A 144 11.77 -13.89 -2.50
N VAL A 145 11.19 -13.55 -3.66
CA VAL A 145 10.43 -12.30 -3.83
C VAL A 145 9.21 -12.26 -2.92
N GLU A 146 8.38 -13.31 -2.90
CA GLU A 146 7.22 -13.39 -1.99
C GLU A 146 7.66 -13.21 -0.52
N LYS A 147 8.68 -13.94 -0.09
CA LYS A 147 9.19 -13.87 1.27
C LYS A 147 9.66 -12.47 1.63
N ALA A 148 10.42 -11.82 0.75
CA ALA A 148 10.92 -10.47 0.97
C ALA A 148 9.79 -9.42 0.94
N TYR A 149 8.81 -9.58 0.06
CA TYR A 149 7.59 -8.76 0.01
C TYR A 149 6.79 -8.81 1.33
N HIS A 150 6.63 -10.00 1.91
CA HIS A 150 5.94 -10.12 3.20
C HIS A 150 6.74 -9.50 4.34
N LYS A 151 8.07 -9.66 4.36
CA LYS A 151 8.93 -8.93 5.31
C LYS A 151 8.73 -7.42 5.18
N LEU A 152 8.75 -6.90 3.95
CA LEU A 152 8.58 -5.48 3.66
C LEU A 152 7.21 -4.98 4.15
N SER A 153 6.16 -5.69 3.80
CA SER A 153 4.78 -5.39 4.19
C SER A 153 4.62 -5.34 5.72
N VAL A 154 5.24 -6.27 6.44
CA VAL A 154 5.23 -6.25 7.92
C VAL A 154 5.95 -5.02 8.46
N GLN A 155 7.14 -4.69 7.94
CA GLN A 155 7.88 -3.51 8.39
C GLN A 155 7.09 -2.22 8.13
N LEU A 156 6.53 -2.07 6.92
CA LEU A 156 5.78 -0.89 6.52
C LEU A 156 4.47 -0.74 7.31
N LYS A 157 3.79 -1.83 7.66
CA LYS A 157 2.55 -1.79 8.45
C LYS A 157 2.79 -1.55 9.94
N SER A 158 3.81 -2.19 10.53
CA SER A 158 3.94 -2.27 12.00
C SER A 158 4.91 -1.26 12.61
N ARG A 159 5.92 -0.78 11.85
CA ARG A 159 7.05 -0.01 12.41
C ARG A 159 7.26 1.36 11.78
N THR A 160 6.47 1.74 10.79
CA THR A 160 6.57 3.05 10.12
C THR A 160 6.36 4.24 11.04
N SER A 161 5.61 4.09 12.13
CA SER A 161 5.46 5.15 13.14
C SER A 161 6.80 5.66 13.69
N ILE A 162 7.86 4.84 13.69
CA ILE A 162 9.20 5.23 14.15
C ILE A 162 9.75 6.43 13.35
N LEU A 163 9.44 6.51 12.05
CA LEU A 163 9.90 7.61 11.19
C LEU A 163 9.28 8.97 11.56
N TYR A 164 8.22 8.99 12.37
CA TYR A 164 7.48 10.22 12.71
C TYR A 164 7.71 10.70 14.15
N ARG A 165 8.53 10.01 14.95
CA ARG A 165 8.66 10.25 16.40
C ARG A 165 9.62 11.36 16.82
N PHE A 166 10.46 11.86 15.91
CA PHE A 166 11.46 12.89 16.23
C PHE A 166 11.08 14.26 15.66
N SER A 167 11.66 15.32 16.23
CA SER A 167 11.51 16.71 15.79
C SER A 167 12.46 17.06 14.63
N GLY A 168 12.03 17.83 13.65
CA GLY A 168 12.86 18.17 12.48
C GLY A 168 12.22 17.68 11.18
N LYS A 169 11.38 18.54 10.59
CA LYS A 169 10.63 18.24 9.37
C LYS A 169 11.54 17.88 8.19
N ALA A 170 12.60 18.64 7.96
CA ALA A 170 13.52 18.42 6.84
C ALA A 170 14.14 17.01 6.87
N SER A 171 14.69 16.60 8.02
CA SER A 171 15.27 15.27 8.18
C SER A 171 14.24 14.15 8.03
N ARG A 172 13.00 14.38 8.50
CA ARG A 172 11.90 13.43 8.32
C ARG A 172 11.54 13.25 6.86
N ASP A 173 11.33 14.36 6.16
CA ASP A 173 10.96 14.34 4.75
C ASP A 173 12.03 13.63 3.91
N LEU A 174 13.32 13.91 4.17
CA LEU A 174 14.43 13.21 3.52
C LEU A 174 14.47 11.70 3.81
N LEU A 175 14.21 11.28 5.06
CA LEU A 175 14.11 9.85 5.40
C LEU A 175 12.94 9.17 4.68
N LEU A 176 11.81 9.86 4.58
CA LEU A 176 10.62 9.34 3.88
C LEU A 176 10.90 9.22 2.38
N GLU A 177 11.43 10.28 1.76
CA GLU A 177 11.75 10.34 0.33
C GLU A 177 12.80 9.29 -0.06
N LYS A 178 13.86 9.16 0.73
CA LYS A 178 14.96 8.25 0.40
C LYS A 178 14.63 6.78 0.61
N TYR A 179 13.83 6.46 1.63
CA TYR A 179 13.66 5.07 2.08
C TYR A 179 12.22 4.60 2.09
N LYS A 180 11.27 5.39 2.61
CA LYS A 180 9.89 4.93 2.79
C LYS A 180 9.11 4.92 1.49
N LEU A 181 9.13 6.02 0.72
CA LEU A 181 8.37 6.13 -0.52
C LEU A 181 8.79 5.07 -1.54
N PRO A 182 10.09 4.85 -1.83
CA PRO A 182 10.50 3.78 -2.75
C PRO A 182 10.10 2.38 -2.26
N ALA A 183 10.06 2.17 -0.94
CA ALA A 183 9.62 0.91 -0.35
C ALA A 183 8.10 0.71 -0.46
N ASP A 184 7.29 1.76 -0.27
CA ASP A 184 5.85 1.71 -0.50
C ASP A 184 5.55 1.42 -1.97
N ASP A 185 6.19 2.15 -2.89
CA ASP A 185 6.02 1.99 -4.34
C ASP A 185 6.36 0.56 -4.76
N LYS A 186 7.50 0.02 -4.30
CA LYS A 186 7.89 -1.35 -4.63
C LYS A 186 6.95 -2.39 -4.04
N ARG A 187 6.43 -2.15 -2.84
CA ARG A 187 5.42 -3.01 -2.21
C ARG A 187 4.10 -2.95 -2.99
N GLU A 188 3.70 -1.80 -3.51
CA GLU A 188 2.52 -1.68 -4.36
C GLU A 188 2.70 -2.39 -5.70
N GLU A 189 3.86 -2.20 -6.35
CA GLU A 189 4.25 -2.85 -7.60
C GLU A 189 4.18 -4.39 -7.49
N LEU A 190 4.70 -4.95 -6.38
CA LEU A 190 4.75 -6.39 -6.15
C LEU A 190 3.45 -7.02 -5.66
N MET A 191 2.44 -6.22 -5.29
CA MET A 191 1.21 -6.73 -4.70
C MET A 191 0.50 -7.75 -5.60
N VAL A 192 0.33 -7.42 -6.89
CA VAL A 192 -0.35 -8.31 -7.85
C VAL A 192 0.53 -9.52 -8.20
N PRO A 193 1.82 -9.36 -8.58
CA PRO A 193 2.71 -10.50 -8.86
C PRO A 193 2.77 -11.52 -7.71
N VAL A 194 2.93 -11.06 -6.47
CA VAL A 194 3.00 -11.95 -5.31
C VAL A 194 1.67 -12.65 -5.06
N THR A 195 0.53 -11.95 -5.24
CA THR A 195 -0.79 -12.58 -5.11
C THR A 195 -1.00 -13.71 -6.11
N ILE A 196 -0.54 -13.53 -7.36
CA ILE A 196 -0.58 -14.59 -8.38
C ILE A 196 0.26 -15.78 -7.91
N TYR A 197 1.51 -15.54 -7.49
CA TYR A 197 2.40 -16.61 -7.05
C TYR A 197 1.84 -17.40 -5.84
N MET A 198 1.22 -16.70 -4.88
CA MET A 198 0.54 -17.34 -3.75
C MET A 198 -0.58 -18.29 -4.22
N LYS A 199 -1.40 -17.84 -5.19
CA LYS A 199 -2.49 -18.65 -5.75
C LYS A 199 -1.99 -19.84 -6.55
N VAL A 200 -0.90 -19.67 -7.30
CA VAL A 200 -0.23 -20.77 -8.02
C VAL A 200 0.26 -21.83 -7.02
N THR A 201 0.92 -21.40 -5.95
CA THR A 201 1.40 -22.28 -4.89
C THR A 201 0.27 -23.00 -4.16
N GLU A 202 -0.84 -22.29 -3.90
CA GLU A 202 -2.06 -22.86 -3.31
C GLU A 202 -2.68 -23.92 -4.23
N ALA A 203 -2.82 -23.63 -5.53
CA ALA A 203 -3.35 -24.57 -6.50
C ALA A 203 -2.47 -25.82 -6.62
N ALA A 204 -1.14 -25.67 -6.71
CA ALA A 204 -0.21 -26.78 -6.76
C ALA A 204 -0.32 -27.68 -5.51
N LYS A 205 -0.45 -27.08 -4.33
CA LYS A 205 -0.68 -27.82 -3.08
C LYS A 205 -2.01 -28.58 -3.10
N LEU A 206 -3.10 -27.95 -3.52
CA LEU A 206 -4.41 -28.59 -3.61
C LEU A 206 -4.40 -29.76 -4.60
N THR A 207 -3.69 -29.64 -5.71
CA THR A 207 -3.50 -30.72 -6.69
C THR A 207 -2.72 -31.89 -6.11
N ALA A 208 -1.63 -31.62 -5.37
CA ALA A 208 -0.88 -32.66 -4.67
C ALA A 208 -1.72 -33.37 -3.58
N GLU A 209 -2.71 -32.68 -3.00
CA GLU A 209 -3.69 -33.24 -2.07
C GLU A 209 -4.87 -33.96 -2.77
N GLY A 210 -4.87 -34.05 -4.11
CA GLY A 210 -5.94 -34.68 -4.90
C GLY A 210 -7.22 -33.84 -5.02
N LYS A 211 -7.20 -32.56 -4.60
CA LYS A 211 -8.34 -31.64 -4.62
C LYS A 211 -8.38 -30.81 -5.90
N THR A 212 -8.46 -31.48 -7.05
CA THR A 212 -8.34 -30.86 -8.39
C THR A 212 -9.42 -29.81 -8.67
N GLU A 213 -10.67 -30.02 -8.26
CA GLU A 213 -11.74 -29.02 -8.41
C GLU A 213 -11.47 -27.74 -7.60
N ALA A 214 -10.91 -27.88 -6.39
CA ALA A 214 -10.54 -26.73 -5.56
C ALA A 214 -9.32 -26.00 -6.14
N ALA A 215 -8.33 -26.75 -6.66
CA ALA A 215 -7.18 -26.18 -7.35
C ALA A 215 -7.62 -25.38 -8.59
N GLN A 216 -8.54 -25.92 -9.39
CA GLN A 216 -9.09 -25.23 -10.56
C GLN A 216 -9.77 -23.91 -10.18
N LYS A 217 -10.61 -23.91 -9.13
CA LYS A 217 -11.25 -22.67 -8.63
C LYS A 217 -10.24 -21.59 -8.24
N VAL A 218 -9.09 -21.98 -7.67
CA VAL A 218 -8.01 -21.03 -7.34
C VAL A 218 -7.38 -20.48 -8.62
N LEU A 219 -7.10 -21.34 -9.60
CA LEU A 219 -6.54 -20.94 -10.89
C LEU A 219 -7.47 -20.03 -11.70
N ASP A 220 -8.79 -20.24 -11.64
CA ASP A 220 -9.78 -19.42 -12.35
C ASP A 220 -9.75 -17.94 -11.92
N SER A 221 -9.19 -17.64 -10.74
CA SER A 221 -9.01 -16.27 -10.25
C SER A 221 -7.73 -15.57 -10.73
N ILE A 222 -6.80 -16.30 -11.36
CA ILE A 222 -5.51 -15.76 -11.81
C ILE A 222 -5.61 -14.89 -13.09
N PRO A 223 -6.42 -15.20 -14.11
CA PRO A 223 -6.48 -14.40 -15.34
C PRO A 223 -6.75 -12.91 -15.10
N ALA A 224 -7.72 -12.59 -14.24
CA ALA A 224 -8.05 -11.20 -13.88
C ALA A 224 -6.89 -10.48 -13.14
N LEU A 225 -6.00 -11.22 -12.48
CA LEU A 225 -4.80 -10.66 -11.86
C LEU A 225 -3.69 -10.44 -12.89
N ILE A 226 -3.56 -11.32 -13.89
CA ILE A 226 -2.59 -11.17 -14.99
C ILE A 226 -2.89 -9.90 -15.80
N GLU A 227 -4.17 -9.61 -16.08
CA GLU A 227 -4.58 -8.37 -16.78
C GLU A 227 -4.16 -7.10 -16.05
N ARG A 228 -3.95 -7.19 -14.73
CA ARG A 228 -3.52 -6.07 -13.87
C ARG A 228 -2.00 -5.96 -13.74
N LEU A 229 -1.23 -6.88 -14.33
CA LEU A 229 0.22 -6.81 -14.31
C LEU A 229 0.73 -5.69 -15.23
N PRO A 230 1.55 -4.75 -14.73
CA PRO A 230 2.11 -3.72 -15.59
C PRO A 230 3.23 -4.31 -16.46
N ASN A 231 3.07 -4.20 -17.79
CA ASN A 231 4.10 -4.53 -18.80
C ASN A 231 4.83 -5.88 -18.55
N PRO A 232 4.11 -7.03 -18.54
CA PRO A 232 4.71 -8.34 -18.25
C PRO A 232 5.88 -8.69 -19.18
N ASP A 233 5.88 -8.17 -20.41
CA ASP A 233 6.93 -8.43 -21.40
C ASP A 233 8.26 -7.73 -21.14
N LYS A 234 8.29 -6.75 -20.24
CA LYS A 234 9.49 -5.95 -19.93
C LYS A 234 10.26 -6.44 -18.70
N SER A 235 9.71 -7.39 -17.93
CA SER A 235 10.32 -7.92 -16.72
C SER A 235 10.60 -9.42 -16.87
N SER A 236 11.86 -9.84 -16.71
CA SER A 236 12.22 -11.27 -16.71
C SER A 236 11.49 -12.03 -15.59
N PHE A 237 11.32 -11.37 -14.45
CA PHE A 237 10.63 -11.90 -13.29
C PHE A 237 9.13 -12.15 -13.58
N LEU A 238 8.45 -11.19 -14.22
CA LEU A 238 7.03 -11.36 -14.57
C LEU A 238 6.83 -12.46 -15.61
N LYS A 239 7.76 -12.60 -16.57
CA LYS A 239 7.74 -13.72 -17.53
C LYS A 239 7.87 -15.05 -16.82
N GLU A 240 8.78 -15.17 -15.86
CA GLU A 240 8.96 -16.41 -15.11
C GLU A 240 7.72 -16.74 -14.26
N LEU A 241 7.09 -15.73 -13.66
CA LEU A 241 5.81 -15.90 -12.98
C LEU A 241 4.72 -16.45 -13.90
N ILE A 242 4.57 -15.90 -15.11
CA ILE A 242 3.57 -16.37 -16.09
C ILE A 242 3.87 -17.81 -16.51
N LYS A 243 5.13 -18.18 -16.74
CA LYS A 243 5.49 -19.58 -17.04
C LYS A 243 5.12 -20.54 -15.91
N GLU A 244 5.33 -20.14 -14.65
CA GLU A 244 4.96 -20.98 -13.51
C GLU A 244 3.43 -21.12 -13.40
N VAL A 245 2.66 -20.07 -13.71
CA VAL A 245 1.20 -20.16 -13.85
C VAL A 245 0.82 -21.18 -14.92
N GLU A 246 1.37 -21.06 -16.13
CA GLU A 246 1.08 -21.96 -17.27
C GLU A 246 1.40 -23.43 -16.93
N LYS A 247 2.53 -23.67 -16.27
CA LYS A 247 2.94 -24.99 -15.81
C LYS A 247 1.93 -25.58 -14.84
N VAL A 248 1.55 -24.86 -13.78
CA VAL A 248 0.57 -25.38 -12.80
C VAL A 248 -0.80 -25.55 -13.43
N VAL A 249 -1.23 -24.66 -14.33
CA VAL A 249 -2.48 -24.84 -15.11
C VAL A 249 -2.45 -26.14 -15.92
N ALA A 250 -1.31 -26.49 -16.52
CA ALA A 250 -1.16 -27.75 -17.25
C ALA A 250 -1.19 -28.98 -16.34
N GLU A 251 -0.65 -28.88 -15.12
CA GLU A 251 -0.65 -29.98 -14.13
C GLU A 251 -2.05 -30.23 -13.52
N VAL A 252 -2.88 -29.19 -13.37
CA VAL A 252 -4.24 -29.31 -12.80
C VAL A 252 -5.24 -29.83 -13.84
N LYS A 253 -5.01 -29.59 -15.13
CA LYS A 253 -5.78 -30.22 -16.21
C LYS A 253 -5.37 -31.71 -16.28
N PRO A 254 -6.29 -32.66 -16.09
CA PRO A 254 -5.93 -34.08 -16.13
C PRO A 254 -5.46 -34.47 -17.53
N THR A 255 -4.23 -34.97 -17.65
CA THR A 255 -3.86 -35.84 -18.78
C THR A 255 -4.74 -37.09 -18.66
N THR A 256 -5.69 -37.25 -19.59
CA THR A 256 -6.47 -38.48 -19.72
C THR A 256 -5.53 -39.69 -19.87
N PRO A 257 -5.67 -40.76 -19.06
CA PRO A 257 -4.94 -42.02 -19.26
C PRO A 257 -5.32 -42.67 -20.61
N PRO A 258 -4.45 -43.49 -21.22
CA PRO A 258 -4.75 -44.15 -22.49
C PRO A 258 -5.87 -45.19 -22.26
N VAL A 259 -7.09 -44.87 -22.70
CA VAL A 259 -8.17 -45.86 -22.75
C VAL A 259 -7.92 -46.76 -23.96
N ALA A 260 -7.60 -48.02 -23.67
CA ALA A 260 -7.53 -49.08 -24.66
C ALA A 260 -8.93 -49.37 -25.23
N GLY A 261 -9.03 -49.28 -26.56
CA GLY A 261 -9.86 -50.15 -27.40
C GLY A 261 -11.38 -49.99 -27.34
N GLY A 262 -11.95 -49.42 -28.40
CA GLY A 262 -13.38 -49.61 -28.72
C GLY A 262 -13.91 -48.48 -29.59
N GLY A 263 -13.96 -48.70 -30.91
CA GLY A 263 -14.26 -47.68 -31.91
C GLY A 263 -15.68 -47.14 -31.91
N GLY A 264 -15.83 -45.99 -32.58
CA GLY A 264 -17.12 -45.37 -32.90
C GLY A 264 -16.95 -43.86 -33.07
N GLY A 265 -16.70 -43.41 -34.30
CA GLY A 265 -16.44 -42.01 -34.62
C GLY A 265 -17.61 -41.08 -34.30
N GLY A 266 -17.26 -39.91 -33.79
CA GLY A 266 -18.13 -38.75 -33.59
C GLY A 266 -17.32 -37.64 -32.94
N GLY A 267 -16.87 -36.66 -33.72
CA GLY A 267 -15.96 -35.61 -33.27
C GLY A 267 -16.55 -34.74 -32.15
N SER A 268 -15.79 -34.60 -31.06
CA SER A 268 -16.10 -33.72 -29.94
C SER A 268 -15.26 -32.45 -30.08
N SER A 269 -15.89 -31.35 -30.51
CA SER A 269 -15.31 -30.01 -30.40
C SER A 269 -15.00 -29.69 -28.94
N GLU A 270 -13.83 -29.09 -28.71
CA GLU A 270 -13.52 -28.38 -27.48
C GLU A 270 -14.63 -27.34 -27.24
N ASN A 271 -15.47 -27.57 -26.24
CA ASN A 271 -16.55 -26.66 -25.86
C ASN A 271 -15.93 -25.41 -25.20
N THR A 272 -15.43 -24.51 -26.04
CA THR A 272 -15.16 -23.13 -25.64
C THR A 272 -16.49 -22.52 -25.17
N PRO A 273 -16.56 -21.95 -23.94
CA PRO A 273 -17.78 -21.31 -23.48
C PRO A 273 -18.22 -20.25 -24.48
N THR A 274 -19.48 -20.32 -24.90
CA THR A 274 -20.04 -19.29 -25.77
C THR A 274 -19.98 -17.92 -25.07
N PRO A 275 -19.90 -16.80 -25.81
CA PRO A 275 -19.87 -15.48 -25.20
C PRO A 275 -21.03 -15.22 -24.21
N GLN A 276 -22.19 -15.81 -24.49
CA GLN A 276 -23.36 -15.76 -23.61
C GLN A 276 -23.18 -16.58 -22.32
N GLN A 277 -22.51 -17.73 -22.38
CA GLN A 277 -22.17 -18.51 -21.18
C GLN A 277 -21.17 -17.75 -20.30
N THR A 278 -20.16 -17.12 -20.91
CA THR A 278 -19.19 -16.26 -20.19
C THR A 278 -19.87 -15.07 -19.54
N LEU A 279 -20.75 -14.37 -20.27
CA LEU A 279 -21.53 -13.26 -19.73
C LEU A 279 -22.40 -13.71 -18.54
N ASN A 280 -23.10 -14.85 -18.67
CA ASN A 280 -23.94 -15.40 -17.60
C ASN A 280 -23.16 -15.67 -16.30
N THR A 281 -21.92 -16.17 -16.41
CA THR A 281 -21.02 -16.35 -15.26
C THR A 281 -20.60 -15.01 -14.66
N LYS A 282 -20.29 -14.01 -15.50
CA LYS A 282 -19.93 -12.66 -15.04
C LYS A 282 -21.07 -11.95 -14.32
N ILE A 283 -22.32 -12.17 -14.73
CA ILE A 283 -23.51 -11.63 -14.03
C ILE A 283 -23.66 -12.24 -12.64
N THR A 284 -23.37 -13.53 -12.47
CA THR A 284 -23.31 -14.15 -11.14
C THR A 284 -22.21 -13.50 -10.28
N GLY A 285 -21.03 -13.24 -10.84
CA GLY A 285 -19.95 -12.53 -10.13
C GLY A 285 -20.32 -11.08 -9.76
N LEU A 286 -21.02 -10.37 -10.65
CA LEU A 286 -21.53 -9.03 -10.38
C LEU A 286 -22.48 -9.03 -9.18
N ALA A 287 -23.39 -9.99 -9.10
CA ALA A 287 -24.28 -10.14 -7.96
C ALA A 287 -23.51 -10.32 -6.64
N THR A 288 -22.46 -11.14 -6.64
CA THR A 288 -21.59 -11.36 -5.46
C THR A 288 -20.91 -10.08 -4.99
N GLU A 289 -20.32 -9.30 -5.90
CA GLU A 289 -19.63 -8.06 -5.53
C GLU A 289 -20.61 -6.96 -5.09
N VAL A 290 -21.78 -6.86 -5.74
CA VAL A 290 -22.86 -5.95 -5.28
C VAL A 290 -23.30 -6.30 -3.85
N ASN A 291 -23.47 -7.58 -3.52
CA ASN A 291 -23.81 -8.00 -2.15
C ASN A 291 -22.72 -7.66 -1.14
N LYS A 292 -21.45 -7.71 -1.54
CA LYS A 292 -20.32 -7.40 -0.66
C LYS A 292 -20.23 -5.91 -0.32
N ILE A 293 -20.49 -5.04 -1.30
CA ILE A 293 -20.29 -3.59 -1.16
C ILE A 293 -21.57 -2.88 -0.71
N SER A 294 -22.72 -3.35 -1.18
CA SER A 294 -23.99 -2.63 -1.03
C SER A 294 -25.02 -3.36 -0.16
N SER A 295 -24.67 -4.43 0.56
CA SER A 295 -25.63 -5.23 1.37
C SER A 295 -26.43 -4.43 2.41
N ASN A 296 -25.91 -3.30 2.88
CA ASN A 296 -26.62 -2.38 3.78
C ASN A 296 -27.71 -1.55 3.06
N ILE A 297 -27.71 -1.52 1.73
CA ILE A 297 -28.61 -0.72 0.88
C ILE A 297 -29.46 -1.60 -0.03
N ALA A 298 -28.87 -2.60 -0.69
CA ALA A 298 -29.54 -3.56 -1.56
C ALA A 298 -28.75 -4.87 -1.67
N THR A 299 -29.44 -5.96 -1.95
CA THR A 299 -28.82 -7.23 -2.36
C THR A 299 -29.14 -7.53 -3.81
N ALA A 300 -28.33 -8.36 -4.46
CA ALA A 300 -28.48 -8.72 -5.86
C ALA A 300 -28.34 -10.22 -6.08
N GLU A 301 -29.10 -10.74 -7.04
CA GLU A 301 -29.03 -12.12 -7.50
C GLU A 301 -29.29 -12.21 -9.00
N ARG A 302 -28.67 -13.18 -9.67
CA ARG A 302 -29.00 -13.48 -11.06
C ARG A 302 -30.24 -14.37 -11.10
N THR A 303 -31.29 -13.92 -11.79
CA THR A 303 -32.55 -14.67 -11.91
C THR A 303 -32.80 -15.23 -13.31
N ALA A 304 -32.17 -14.66 -14.34
CA ALA A 304 -32.22 -15.16 -15.71
C ALA A 304 -30.93 -14.83 -16.46
N SER A 305 -30.85 -15.21 -17.74
CA SER A 305 -29.78 -14.73 -18.63
C SER A 305 -29.92 -13.21 -18.79
N ASN A 306 -28.80 -12.48 -18.72
CA ASN A 306 -28.76 -11.02 -18.86
C ASN A 306 -29.63 -10.26 -17.83
N THR A 307 -30.02 -10.89 -16.72
CA THR A 307 -30.90 -10.26 -15.71
C THR A 307 -30.30 -10.34 -14.32
N LEU A 308 -30.30 -9.19 -13.64
CA LEU A 308 -29.96 -9.05 -12.23
C LEU A 308 -31.16 -8.52 -11.47
N THR A 309 -31.63 -9.28 -10.49
CA THR A 309 -32.66 -8.83 -9.55
C THR A 309 -31.97 -8.15 -8.38
N VAL A 310 -32.36 -6.93 -8.07
CA VAL A 310 -31.88 -6.12 -6.96
C VAL A 310 -33.00 -6.04 -5.92
N THR A 311 -32.80 -6.59 -4.72
CA THR A 311 -33.73 -6.47 -3.61
C THR A 311 -33.34 -5.27 -2.74
N VAL A 312 -34.26 -4.31 -2.58
CA VAL A 312 -33.98 -3.10 -1.81
C VAL A 312 -34.03 -3.40 -0.31
N VAL A 313 -32.93 -3.13 0.39
CA VAL A 313 -32.79 -3.31 1.85
C VAL A 313 -33.05 -2.00 2.59
N ASN A 314 -32.51 -0.89 2.08
CA ASN A 314 -32.76 0.45 2.59
C ASN A 314 -33.52 1.30 1.57
N ALA A 315 -34.82 1.45 1.77
CA ALA A 315 -35.70 2.21 0.87
C ALA A 315 -35.31 3.69 0.74
N ASN A 316 -34.69 4.28 1.77
CA ASN A 316 -34.32 5.70 1.78
C ASN A 316 -32.97 5.98 1.11
N ALA A 317 -32.21 4.95 0.73
CA ALA A 317 -30.96 5.14 0.01
C ALA A 317 -31.25 5.77 -1.35
N THR A 318 -30.40 6.71 -1.75
CA THR A 318 -30.53 7.41 -3.03
C THR A 318 -30.13 6.50 -4.19
N ILE A 319 -30.73 6.75 -5.35
CA ILE A 319 -30.36 6.03 -6.59
C ILE A 319 -28.88 6.28 -6.94
N ALA A 320 -28.40 7.50 -6.68
CA ALA A 320 -27.00 7.86 -6.87
C ALA A 320 -26.06 7.10 -5.93
N GLU A 321 -26.46 6.85 -4.68
CA GLU A 321 -25.67 6.01 -3.76
C GLU A 321 -25.55 4.58 -4.28
N PHE A 322 -26.64 3.98 -4.76
CA PHE A 322 -26.59 2.62 -5.30
C PHE A 322 -25.81 2.53 -6.62
N LEU A 323 -26.18 3.35 -7.62
CA LEU A 323 -25.58 3.30 -8.94
C LEU A 323 -24.13 3.84 -8.95
N GLY A 324 -23.86 4.87 -8.15
CA GLY A 324 -22.58 5.58 -8.09
C GLY A 324 -21.57 5.01 -7.11
N GLN A 325 -21.96 4.48 -5.94
CA GLN A 325 -21.02 3.91 -4.96
C GLN A 325 -20.63 2.46 -5.27
N GLY A 326 -20.39 2.17 -6.54
CA GLY A 326 -19.72 0.94 -6.96
C GLY A 326 -20.50 0.08 -7.93
N PHE A 327 -21.84 0.18 -8.01
CA PHE A 327 -22.60 -0.63 -8.96
C PHE A 327 -22.17 -0.37 -10.40
N TYR A 328 -22.14 0.88 -10.87
CA TYR A 328 -21.81 1.17 -12.27
C TYR A 328 -20.36 0.83 -12.66
N PRO A 329 -19.33 1.15 -11.85
CA PRO A 329 -17.97 0.67 -12.07
C PRO A 329 -17.87 -0.86 -12.07
N MET A 330 -18.61 -1.56 -11.22
CA MET A 330 -18.62 -3.03 -11.23
C MET A 330 -19.35 -3.58 -12.44
N PHE A 331 -20.50 -3.01 -12.79
CA PHE A 331 -21.29 -3.39 -13.94
C PHE A 331 -20.46 -3.32 -15.22
N THR A 332 -19.74 -2.21 -15.42
CA THR A 332 -18.86 -2.02 -16.59
C THR A 332 -17.65 -2.97 -16.57
N ASN A 333 -16.89 -3.00 -15.47
CA ASN A 333 -15.67 -3.81 -15.39
C ASN A 333 -15.93 -5.32 -15.32
N GLN A 334 -16.86 -5.76 -14.48
CA GLN A 334 -17.13 -7.17 -14.23
C GLN A 334 -17.73 -7.85 -15.46
N LEU A 335 -18.70 -7.19 -16.12
CA LEU A 335 -19.36 -7.74 -17.31
C LEU A 335 -18.55 -7.53 -18.59
N GLY A 336 -17.51 -6.67 -18.56
CA GLY A 336 -16.74 -6.28 -19.73
C GLY A 336 -17.55 -5.40 -20.69
N VAL A 337 -18.37 -4.48 -20.16
CA VAL A 337 -19.23 -3.59 -20.97
C VAL A 337 -18.34 -2.58 -21.69
N THR A 338 -18.37 -2.61 -23.01
CA THR A 338 -17.67 -1.65 -23.87
C THR A 338 -18.59 -0.55 -24.35
N LYS A 339 -19.89 -0.84 -24.50
CA LYS A 339 -20.89 0.15 -24.89
C LYS A 339 -22.19 0.05 -24.10
N VAL A 340 -22.83 1.19 -23.86
CA VAL A 340 -24.20 1.31 -23.37
C VAL A 340 -24.97 2.16 -24.38
N ASP A 341 -26.06 1.61 -24.92
CA ASP A 341 -26.84 2.24 -26.00
C ASP A 341 -25.98 2.71 -27.20
N GLY A 342 -24.95 1.93 -27.54
CA GLY A 342 -24.02 2.26 -28.63
C GLY A 342 -22.96 3.30 -28.30
N HIS A 343 -23.04 3.98 -27.15
CA HIS A 343 -22.03 4.91 -26.65
C HIS A 343 -20.96 4.20 -25.84
N ASP A 344 -19.74 4.74 -25.78
CA ASP A 344 -18.67 4.21 -24.92
C ASP A 344 -19.16 4.13 -23.47
N ALA A 345 -18.92 2.99 -22.81
CA ALA A 345 -19.48 2.70 -21.49
C ALA A 345 -19.03 3.66 -20.38
N LEU A 346 -17.99 4.48 -20.59
CA LEU A 346 -17.51 5.47 -19.63
C LEU A 346 -17.80 6.92 -20.09
N SER A 347 -18.51 7.09 -21.20
CA SER A 347 -18.87 8.40 -21.75
C SER A 347 -19.99 9.10 -20.98
N ALA A 348 -20.06 10.42 -21.12
CA ALA A 348 -21.15 11.21 -20.51
C ALA A 348 -22.51 10.85 -21.13
N GLU A 349 -22.52 10.45 -22.40
CA GLU A 349 -23.69 10.01 -23.15
C GLU A 349 -24.25 8.70 -22.60
N ALA A 350 -23.39 7.72 -22.27
CA ALA A 350 -23.81 6.48 -21.62
C ALA A 350 -24.42 6.72 -20.24
N VAL A 351 -23.83 7.64 -19.46
CA VAL A 351 -24.36 8.04 -18.14
C VAL A 351 -25.70 8.75 -18.28
N ALA A 352 -25.82 9.68 -19.24
CA ALA A 352 -27.06 10.39 -19.53
C ALA A 352 -28.17 9.44 -19.99
N TYR A 353 -27.84 8.44 -20.81
CA TYR A 353 -28.76 7.40 -21.23
C TYR A 353 -29.28 6.63 -20.02
N ILE A 354 -28.41 6.10 -19.16
CA ILE A 354 -28.81 5.34 -17.97
C ILE A 354 -29.69 6.20 -17.05
N ALA A 355 -29.31 7.46 -16.84
CA ALA A 355 -30.14 8.40 -16.08
C ALA A 355 -31.52 8.58 -16.71
N SER A 356 -31.63 8.62 -18.05
CA SER A 356 -32.92 8.71 -18.76
C SER A 356 -33.78 7.45 -18.65
N THR A 357 -33.17 6.27 -18.44
CA THR A 357 -33.90 5.02 -18.18
C THR A 357 -34.51 4.96 -16.77
N ILE A 358 -34.08 5.87 -15.89
CA ILE A 358 -34.59 6.06 -14.55
C ILE A 358 -35.58 7.23 -14.59
N SER A 359 -36.79 7.02 -14.08
CA SER A 359 -37.82 8.07 -14.08
C SER A 359 -37.32 9.36 -13.43
N SER A 360 -37.57 10.53 -14.02
CA SER A 360 -37.01 11.81 -13.58
C SER A 360 -37.48 12.27 -12.18
N ASP A 361 -38.55 11.65 -11.68
CA ASP A 361 -39.11 11.84 -10.34
C ASP A 361 -38.56 10.86 -9.30
N ALA A 362 -37.80 9.84 -9.72
CA ALA A 362 -37.23 8.84 -8.82
C ALA A 362 -35.95 9.39 -8.17
N THR A 363 -35.92 9.40 -6.84
CA THR A 363 -34.79 9.94 -6.06
C THR A 363 -34.18 8.89 -5.13
N THR A 364 -34.97 7.90 -4.72
CA THR A 364 -34.61 6.84 -3.79
C THR A 364 -34.79 5.45 -4.41
N LEU A 365 -34.21 4.43 -3.80
CA LEU A 365 -34.42 3.05 -4.20
C LEU A 365 -35.88 2.59 -4.00
N ALA A 366 -36.63 3.21 -3.09
CA ALA A 366 -38.06 2.94 -2.95
C ALA A 366 -38.82 3.23 -4.26
N ASP A 367 -38.45 4.31 -4.95
CA ASP A 367 -39.07 4.75 -6.20
C ASP A 367 -38.78 3.79 -7.38
N LEU A 368 -37.80 2.90 -7.22
CA LEU A 368 -37.45 1.87 -8.19
C LEU A 368 -38.13 0.53 -7.92
N LYS A 369 -38.73 0.31 -6.74
CA LYS A 369 -39.33 -0.97 -6.37
C LYS A 369 -40.43 -1.37 -7.36
N GLY A 370 -40.35 -2.58 -7.90
CA GLY A 370 -41.25 -3.10 -8.93
C GLY A 370 -40.94 -2.63 -10.35
N LYS A 371 -39.94 -1.77 -10.55
CA LYS A 371 -39.52 -1.31 -11.88
C LYS A 371 -38.44 -2.24 -12.46
N THR A 372 -38.42 -2.31 -13.79
CA THR A 372 -37.37 -2.97 -14.55
C THR A 372 -36.67 -1.95 -15.43
N ILE A 373 -35.35 -1.85 -15.31
CA ILE A 373 -34.51 -1.02 -16.16
C ILE A 373 -33.84 -1.93 -17.18
N ASN A 374 -34.00 -1.62 -18.47
CA ASN A 374 -33.39 -2.37 -19.56
C ASN A 374 -32.28 -1.52 -20.20
N LEU A 375 -31.07 -2.06 -20.21
CA LEU A 375 -29.88 -1.40 -20.74
C LEU A 375 -29.38 -2.19 -21.95
N PRO A 376 -29.48 -1.65 -23.17
CA PRO A 376 -28.78 -2.20 -24.32
C PRO A 376 -27.29 -2.04 -24.08
N ILE A 377 -26.56 -3.15 -24.02
CA ILE A 377 -25.11 -3.15 -23.80
C ILE A 377 -24.39 -3.98 -24.85
N THR A 378 -23.16 -3.59 -25.14
CA THR A 378 -22.18 -4.46 -25.80
C THR A 378 -21.14 -4.85 -24.77
N VAL A 379 -20.89 -6.15 -24.65
CA VAL A 379 -19.81 -6.68 -23.82
C VAL A 379 -18.72 -7.28 -24.71
N ASN A 380 -17.47 -7.20 -24.26
CA ASN A 380 -16.37 -7.91 -24.91
C ASN A 380 -15.74 -8.88 -23.90
N ASN A 381 -16.07 -10.16 -24.06
CA ASN A 381 -15.60 -11.25 -23.20
C ASN A 381 -14.88 -12.32 -24.04
N GLY A 382 -14.04 -11.87 -24.97
CA GLY A 382 -13.36 -12.69 -25.98
C GLY A 382 -13.95 -12.52 -27.38
N SER A 383 -15.22 -12.10 -27.47
CA SER A 383 -15.85 -11.56 -28.68
C SER A 383 -16.95 -10.57 -28.28
N GLU A 384 -17.26 -9.65 -29.18
CA GLU A 384 -18.35 -8.69 -28.97
C GLU A 384 -19.70 -9.41 -28.93
N LEU A 385 -20.48 -9.13 -27.89
CA LEU A 385 -21.83 -9.64 -27.72
C LEU A 385 -22.73 -8.48 -27.31
N ALA A 386 -23.71 -8.17 -28.17
CA ALA A 386 -24.75 -7.19 -27.88
C ALA A 386 -25.94 -7.89 -27.19
N VAL A 387 -26.35 -7.40 -26.03
CA VAL A 387 -27.50 -7.92 -25.27
C VAL A 387 -28.29 -6.77 -24.63
N THR A 388 -29.55 -7.05 -24.28
CA THR A 388 -30.28 -6.22 -23.33
C THR A 388 -30.08 -6.76 -21.93
N PHE A 389 -29.44 -5.97 -21.08
CA PHE A 389 -29.25 -6.29 -19.66
C PHE A 389 -30.38 -5.69 -18.83
N SER A 390 -31.05 -6.51 -18.03
CA SER A 390 -32.21 -6.10 -17.23
C SER A 390 -31.86 -6.03 -15.74
N LEU A 391 -32.21 -4.90 -15.11
CA LEU A 391 -32.18 -4.70 -13.66
C LEU A 391 -33.61 -4.68 -13.14
N ILE A 392 -33.97 -5.68 -12.33
CA ILE A 392 -35.31 -5.78 -11.73
C ILE A 392 -35.21 -5.40 -10.27
N PHE A 393 -35.85 -4.32 -9.86
CA PHE A 393 -35.84 -3.86 -8.47
C PHE A 393 -37.04 -4.46 -7.72
N LYS A 394 -36.78 -5.12 -6.59
CA LYS A 394 -37.77 -5.81 -5.76
C LYS A 394 -37.86 -5.27 -4.35
#